data_AF-A0A1W9U5E3-F1
#
_entry.id   AF-A0A1W9U5E3-F1
#
_cell.length_a   1.000
_cell.length_b   1.000
_cell.length_c   1.000
_cell.angle_alpha   90.00
_cell.angle_beta   90.00
_cell.angle_gamma   90.00
#
_symmetry.space_group_name_H-M   'P 1'
#
loop_
_entity.id
_entity.type
_entity.pdbx_description
1 polymer ?
#
loop_
_entity_poly.entity_id
_entity_poly.type
_entity_poly.pdbx_seq_one_letter_code
_entity_poly.pdbx_strand_id
1 'polypeptide(L)'
;SYKEVINDISDALSADMKIDILKMDYSRNEMMVEIFGNVKAPFGMAYKGYQIFIKTLTQKGYIVKESRFNTEISNSEFLTKLTKRI
;
A
#
# COMPACT_ATOMS: atom_id res chain seq x y z
N SER A 1 -5.96 15.64 -1.39
CA SER A 1 -4.69 16.38 -1.62
C SER A 1 -3.50 15.44 -1.47
N TYR A 2 -2.34 15.74 -2.07
CA TYR A 2 -1.13 14.89 -1.94
C TYR A 2 -0.80 14.55 -0.47
N LYS A 3 -0.88 15.55 0.41
CA LYS A 3 -0.62 15.38 1.85
C LYS A 3 -1.55 14.36 2.50
N GLU A 4 -2.84 14.41 2.18
CA GLU A 4 -3.82 13.45 2.70
C GLU A 4 -3.49 12.02 2.27
N VAL A 5 -3.00 11.85 1.04
CA VAL A 5 -2.62 10.53 0.52
C VAL A 5 -1.39 9.98 1.22
N ILE A 6 -0.39 10.83 1.45
CA ILE A 6 0.78 10.44 2.24
C ILE A 6 0.37 10.07 3.67
N ASN A 7 -0.47 10.88 4.31
CA ASN A 7 -0.96 10.57 5.66
C ASN A 7 -1.75 9.25 5.68
N ASP A 8 -2.64 9.04 4.71
CA ASP A 8 -3.45 7.83 4.59
C ASP A 8 -2.58 6.57 4.46
N ILE A 9 -1.49 6.66 3.67
CA ILE A 9 -0.52 5.59 3.50
C ILE A 9 0.33 5.40 4.77
N SER A 10 0.85 6.48 5.35
CA SER A 10 1.65 6.43 6.58
C SER A 10 0.88 5.83 7.76
N ASP A 11 -0.41 6.17 7.91
CA ASP A 11 -1.30 5.61 8.94
C ASP A 11 -1.55 4.11 8.73
N ALA A 12 -1.46 3.62 7.50
CA ALA A 12 -1.74 2.23 7.14
C ALA A 12 -0.54 1.30 7.28
N LEU A 13 0.69 1.83 7.27
CA LEU A 13 1.92 1.03 7.36
C LEU A 13 2.11 0.46 8.77
N SER A 14 2.48 -0.82 8.85
CA SER A 14 3.02 -1.37 10.10
C SER A 14 4.52 -1.07 10.23
N ALA A 15 5.06 -1.16 11.45
CA ALA A 15 6.44 -0.77 11.77
C ALA A 15 7.51 -1.49 10.92
N ASP A 16 7.24 -2.71 10.48
CA ASP A 16 8.17 -3.53 9.71
C ASP A 16 8.02 -3.37 8.19
N MET A 17 7.07 -2.55 7.73
CA MET A 17 6.83 -2.25 6.32
C MET A 17 7.62 -1.02 5.89
N LYS A 18 8.16 -1.08 4.68
CA LYS A 18 8.84 0.04 4.02
C LYS A 18 8.30 0.20 2.61
N ILE A 19 8.12 1.45 2.21
CA ILE A 19 7.77 1.80 0.83
C ILE A 19 9.07 2.17 0.11
N ASP A 20 9.33 1.49 -0.98
CA ASP A 20 10.50 1.75 -1.85
C ASP A 20 10.12 2.69 -2.98
N ILE A 21 8.93 2.51 -3.56
CA ILE A 21 8.41 3.34 -4.65
C ILE A 21 6.96 3.73 -4.33
N LEU A 22 6.68 5.03 -4.44
CA LEU A 22 5.35 5.59 -4.43
C LEU A 22 5.16 6.44 -5.68
N LYS A 23 4.27 6.01 -6.57
CA LYS A 23 3.87 6.76 -7.75
C LYS A 23 2.42 7.21 -7.60
N MET A 24 2.14 8.46 -7.95
CA MET A 24 0.79 9.02 -7.96
C MET A 24 0.53 9.74 -9.27
N ASP A 25 -0.50 9.30 -9.99
CA ASP A 25 -0.94 9.89 -11.24
C ASP A 25 -2.32 10.53 -11.00
N TYR A 26 -2.40 11.85 -11.20
CA TYR A 26 -3.63 12.62 -11.01
C TYR A 26 -4.31 12.84 -12.37
N SER A 27 -5.58 12.48 -12.44
CA SER A 27 -6.48 12.78 -13.56
C SER A 27 -7.65 13.65 -13.10
N ARG A 28 -8.53 14.06 -14.02
CA ARG A 28 -9.55 15.08 -13.76
C ARG A 28 -10.47 14.79 -12.56
N ASN A 29 -10.81 13.51 -12.33
CA ASN A 29 -11.75 13.08 -11.28
C ASN A 29 -11.24 11.89 -10.45
N GLU A 30 -10.00 11.47 -10.68
CA GLU A 30 -9.47 10.22 -10.14
C GLU A 30 -7.96 10.32 -9.97
N MET A 31 -7.46 9.79 -8.86
CA MET A 31 -6.05 9.61 -8.58
C MET A 31 -5.74 8.12 -8.58
N MET A 32 -4.69 7.72 -9.32
CA MET A 32 -4.09 6.40 -9.22
C MET A 32 -2.85 6.45 -8.33
N VAL A 33 -2.71 5.45 -7.45
CA VAL A 33 -1.55 5.29 -6.58
C VAL A 33 -0.95 3.92 -6.83
N GLU A 34 0.34 3.86 -7.10
CA GLU A 34 1.11 2.62 -7.21
C GLU A 34 2.18 2.60 -6.13
N ILE A 35 2.19 1.54 -5.34
CA ILE A 35 3.04 1.37 -4.17
C ILE A 35 3.81 0.07 -4.36
N PHE A 36 5.14 0.16 -4.33
CA PHE A 36 6.02 -0.98 -4.21
C PHE A 36 6.79 -0.86 -2.90
N GLY A 37 6.87 -1.95 -2.15
CA GLY A 37 7.53 -1.96 -0.86
C GLY A 37 7.90 -3.35 -0.38
N ASN A 38 8.59 -3.39 0.75
CA ASN A 38 9.05 -4.61 1.40
C ASN A 38 8.62 -4.67 2.87
N VAL A 39 8.61 -5.88 3.42
CA VAL A 39 8.31 -6.18 4.81
C VAL A 39 9.37 -7.14 5.34
N LYS A 40 10.11 -6.71 6.36
CA LYS A 40 11.16 -7.53 6.99
C LYS A 40 10.61 -8.25 8.21
N ALA A 41 9.82 -9.29 7.96
CA ALA A 41 9.21 -10.11 9.00
C ALA A 41 8.95 -11.53 8.48
N PRO A 42 8.76 -12.53 9.37
CA PRO A 42 8.28 -13.85 8.96
C PRO A 42 6.98 -13.75 8.16
N PHE A 43 6.81 -14.61 7.15
CA PHE A 43 5.69 -14.58 6.20
C PHE A 43 4.33 -14.29 6.85
N GLY A 44 3.97 -14.99 7.93
CA GLY A 44 2.67 -14.82 8.59
C GLY A 44 2.46 -13.41 9.14
N MET A 45 3.50 -12.78 9.68
CA MET A 45 3.44 -11.39 10.16
C MET A 45 3.42 -10.42 8.97
N ALA A 46 4.28 -10.65 7.98
CA ALA A 46 4.38 -9.80 6.80
C ALA A 46 3.08 -9.76 6.00
N TYR A 47 2.48 -10.93 5.73
CA TYR A 47 1.22 -11.05 5.03
C TYR A 47 0.08 -10.42 5.83
N LYS A 48 0.02 -10.64 7.15
CA LYS A 48 -0.99 -10.01 8.00
C LYS A 48 -0.87 -8.47 8.00
N GLY A 49 0.36 -7.94 8.09
CA GLY A 49 0.63 -6.51 7.98
C GLY A 49 0.15 -5.94 6.65
N TYR A 50 0.45 -6.63 5.55
CA TYR A 50 -0.02 -6.25 4.22
C TYR A 50 -1.56 -6.28 4.09
N GLN A 51 -2.23 -7.30 4.64
CA GLN A 51 -3.69 -7.35 4.65
C GLN A 51 -4.31 -6.19 5.45
N ILE A 52 -3.70 -5.82 6.59
CA ILE A 52 -4.13 -4.66 7.38
C ILE A 52 -3.92 -3.37 6.59
N PHE A 53 -2.77 -3.21 5.94
CA PHE A 53 -2.46 -2.06 5.09
C PHE A 53 -3.52 -1.85 4.00
N ILE A 54 -3.85 -2.90 3.24
CA ILE A 54 -4.89 -2.85 2.21
C ILE A 54 -6.27 -2.54 2.81
N LYS A 55 -6.60 -3.16 3.94
CA LYS A 55 -7.88 -2.93 4.63
C LYS A 55 -8.01 -1.47 5.10
N THR A 56 -6.97 -0.89 5.67
CA THR A 56 -6.99 0.51 6.13
C THR A 56 -7.18 1.48 4.97
N LEU A 57 -6.49 1.26 3.84
CA LEU A 57 -6.66 2.11 2.66
C LEU A 57 -8.04 1.96 2.03
N THR A 58 -8.58 0.74 1.94
CA THR A 58 -9.96 0.55 1.45
C THR A 58 -10.99 1.24 2.36
N GLN A 59 -10.80 1.23 3.67
CA GLN A 59 -11.64 1.98 4.62
C GLN A 59 -11.53 3.51 4.45
N LYS A 60 -10.37 4.01 4.02
CA LYS A 60 -10.13 5.42 3.66
C LYS A 60 -10.61 5.79 2.24
N GLY A 61 -11.36 4.89 1.58
CA GLY A 61 -12.03 5.15 0.29
C GLY A 61 -11.19 4.83 -0.95
N TYR A 62 -10.04 4.16 -0.80
CA TYR A 62 -9.26 3.66 -1.93
C TYR A 62 -9.86 2.37 -2.48
N ILE A 63 -9.82 2.19 -3.79
CA ILE A 63 -10.24 0.97 -4.48
C ILE A 63 -9.00 0.24 -4.98
N VAL A 64 -8.82 -1.02 -4.58
CA VAL A 64 -7.71 -1.86 -5.04
C VAL A 64 -7.94 -2.28 -6.47
N LYS A 65 -6.97 -1.98 -7.34
CA LYS A 65 -6.94 -2.41 -8.75
C LYS A 65 -6.01 -3.59 -8.95
N GLU A 66 -4.90 -3.61 -8.21
CA GLU A 66 -3.92 -4.68 -8.24
C GLU A 66 -3.33 -4.87 -6.85
N SER A 67 -3.11 -6.13 -6.47
CA SER A 67 -2.49 -6.50 -5.20
C SER A 67 -1.66 -7.76 -5.44
N ARG A 68 -0.35 -7.64 -5.28
CA ARG A 68 0.60 -8.77 -5.34
C ARG A 68 1.45 -8.76 -4.08
N PHE A 69 1.69 -9.94 -3.54
CA PHE A 69 2.52 -10.14 -2.37
C PHE A 69 3.36 -11.39 -2.58
N ASN A 70 4.67 -11.22 -2.62
CA ASN A 70 5.64 -12.29 -2.81
C ASN A 70 6.51 -12.41 -1.56
N THR A 71 7.07 -13.58 -1.32
CA THR A 71 7.93 -13.80 -0.15
C THR A 71 9.08 -14.70 -0.48
N GLU A 72 10.28 -14.24 -0.11
CA GLU A 72 11.51 -15.00 -0.17
C GLU A 72 12.10 -15.08 1.25
N ILE A 73 12.01 -16.27 1.85
CA ILE A 73 12.51 -16.57 3.19
C ILE A 73 11.86 -15.68 4.28
N SER A 74 12.49 -14.56 4.61
CA SER A 74 12.10 -13.61 5.68
C SER A 74 11.95 -12.17 5.18
N ASN A 75 11.98 -12.00 3.85
CA ASN A 75 11.74 -10.73 3.18
C ASN A 75 10.54 -10.91 2.26
N SER A 76 9.49 -10.13 2.49
CA SER A 76 8.32 -10.09 1.62
C SER A 76 8.32 -8.80 0.83
N GLU A 77 7.87 -8.86 -0.42
CA GLU A 77 7.69 -7.70 -1.29
C GLU A 77 6.23 -7.59 -1.69
N PHE A 78 5.74 -6.37 -1.87
CA PHE A 78 4.38 -6.12 -2.30
C PHE A 78 4.30 -5.04 -3.37
N LEU A 79 3.34 -5.24 -4.27
CA LEU A 79 2.91 -4.25 -5.26
C LEU A 79 1.41 -4.03 -5.08
N THR A 80 1.01 -2.79 -4.84
CA THR A 80 -0.39 -2.40 -4.75
C THR A 80 -0.67 -1.26 -5.70
N LYS A 81 -1.70 -1.42 -6.55
CA LYS A 81 -2.28 -0.30 -7.30
C LYS A 81 -3.66 0.01 -6.76
N LEU A 82 -3.88 1.28 -6.47
CA LEU A 82 -5.09 1.82 -5.86
C LEU A 82 -5.62 2.95 -6.72
N THR A 83 -6.92 3.20 -6.60
CA THR A 83 -7.53 4.42 -7.12
C THR A 83 -8.41 5.11 -6.08
N LYS A 84 -8.56 6.42 -6.14
CA LYS A 84 -9.47 7.21 -5.30
C LYS A 84 -10.05 8.36 -6.11
N ARG A 85 -11.36 8.59 -6.00
CA ARG A 85 -12.01 9.77 -6.58
C ARG A 85 -11.53 11.03 -5.87
N ILE A 86 -11.26 12.08 -6.64
CA ILE A 86 -10.80 13.39 -6.15
C ILE A 86 -11.94 14.39 -6.24
#